data_AF-A0A945I587-F1
#
_entry.id   AF-A0A945I587-F1
#
_cell.length_a   1.000
_cell.length_b   1.000
_cell.length_c   1.000
_cell.angle_alpha   90.00
_cell.angle_beta   90.00
_cell.angle_gamma   90.00
#
_symmetry.space_group_name_H-M   'P 1'
#
loop_
_entity.id
_entity.type
_entity.pdbx_description
1 polymer ?
#
loop_
_entity_poly.entity_id
_entity_poly.type
_entity_poly.pdbx_seq_one_letter_code
_entity_poly.pdbx_strand_id
1 'polypeptide(L)' 'ERAVELRPEDPTINDHLGDIYWAIGRKTEAAFQWNRALTLEPEKDVIPKIELKLKEGLPKDANKRKGI' A
#
# COMPACT_ATOMS: atom_id res chain seq x y z
N GLU A 1 11.01 23.89 -1.87
CA GLU A 1 11.36 22.60 -1.26
C GLU A 1 10.30 22.24 -0.24
N ARG A 2 9.59 21.13 -0.41
CA ARG A 2 8.71 20.57 0.63
C ARG A 2 9.30 19.22 0.98
N ALA A 3 10.24 19.23 1.91
CA ALA A 3 10.66 18.03 2.61
C ALA A 3 9.42 17.57 3.40
N VAL A 4 8.60 16.74 2.77
CA VAL A 4 7.59 15.98 3.50
C VAL A 4 8.40 15.03 4.35
N GLU A 5 8.56 15.38 5.63
CA GLU A 5 9.00 14.45 6.65
C GLU A 5 8.10 13.23 6.54
N LEU A 6 8.61 12.16 5.93
CA LEU A 6 7.93 10.88 5.76
C LEU A 6 7.71 10.33 7.16
N ARG A 7 6.58 10.67 7.77
CA ARG A 7 6.20 10.09 9.05
C ARG A 7 5.93 8.62 8.78
N PRO A 8 6.58 7.68 9.49
CA PRO A 8 6.30 6.24 9.35
C PRO A 8 4.86 5.86 9.73
N GLU A 9 4.06 6.83 10.17
CA GLU A 9 2.65 6.75 10.53
C GLU A 9 1.69 7.17 9.39
N ASP A 10 2.20 7.50 8.19
CA ASP A 10 1.30 7.75 7.06
C ASP A 10 0.79 6.40 6.48
N PRO A 11 -0.54 6.17 6.44
CA PRO A 11 -1.09 4.94 5.88
C PRO A 11 -0.74 4.75 4.39
N THR A 12 -0.60 5.83 3.63
CA THR A 12 -0.23 5.81 2.19
C THR A 12 1.17 5.25 1.99
N ILE A 13 2.12 5.64 2.85
CA ILE A 13 3.50 5.13 2.79
C ILE A 13 3.51 3.62 3.03
N ASN A 14 2.76 3.16 4.03
CA ASN A 14 2.68 1.74 4.36
C ASN A 14 1.96 0.95 3.25
N ASP A 15 0.91 1.49 2.63
CA ASP A 15 0.26 0.86 1.48
C ASP A 15 1.22 0.67 0.29
N HIS A 16 1.96 1.72 -0.07
CA HIS A 16 2.95 1.66 -1.16
C HIS A 16 4.11 0.72 -0.84
N LEU A 17 4.57 0.67 0.41
CA LEU A 17 5.59 -0.28 0.82
C LEU A 17 5.09 -1.72 0.70
N GLY A 18 3.81 -1.95 0.98
CA GLY A 18 3.15 -3.23 0.71
C GLY A 18 3.15 -3.60 -0.78
N ASP A 19 2.83 -2.65 -1.65
CA ASP A 19 2.85 -2.85 -3.11
C ASP A 19 4.26 -3.20 -3.62
N ILE A 20 5.28 -2.51 -3.12
CA ILE A 20 6.69 -2.76 -3.46
C ILE A 20 7.10 -4.17 -3.02
N TYR A 21 6.82 -4.54 -1.76
CA TYR A 21 7.15 -5.87 -1.26
C TYR A 21 6.42 -6.96 -2.04
N TRP A 22 5.17 -6.74 -2.41
CA TRP A 22 4.41 -7.69 -3.21
C TRP A 22 5.04 -7.89 -4.59
N ALA A 23 5.40 -6.79 -5.26
CA ALA A 23 5.99 -6.80 -6.60
C ALA A 23 7.33 -7.57 -6.65
N ILE A 24 8.11 -7.56 -5.56
CA ILE A 24 9.38 -8.30 -5.46
C ILE A 24 9.24 -9.69 -4.82
N GLY A 25 8.01 -10.20 -4.66
CA GLY A 25 7.73 -11.56 -4.17
C GLY A 25 7.76 -11.72 -2.65
N ARG A 26 7.97 -10.64 -1.88
CA ARG A 26 7.97 -10.61 -0.41
C ARG A 26 6.53 -10.46 0.13
N LYS A 27 5.70 -11.47 -0.13
CA LYS A 27 4.24 -11.41 0.11
C LYS A 27 3.86 -11.28 1.59
N THR A 28 4.63 -11.89 2.49
CA THR A 28 4.39 -11.77 3.94
C THR A 28 4.61 -10.34 4.42
N GLU A 29 5.72 -9.73 4.00
CA GLU A 29 6.03 -8.34 4.31
C GLU A 29 5.03 -7.38 3.65
N ALA A 30 4.57 -7.69 2.44
CA ALA A 30 3.51 -6.92 1.79
C ALA A 30 2.23 -6.88 2.64
N ALA A 31 1.75 -8.06 3.06
CA ALA A 31 0.57 -8.17 3.92
C ALA A 31 0.76 -7.47 5.27
N PHE A 32 1.96 -7.53 5.86
CA PHE A 32 2.26 -6.79 7.08
C PHE A 32 2.09 -5.27 6.89
N GLN A 33 2.63 -4.72 5.80
CA GLN A 33 2.54 -3.28 5.54
C GLN A 33 1.11 -2.83 5.20
N TRP A 34 0.35 -3.63 4.45
CA TRP A 34 -1.08 -3.35 4.20
C TRP A 34 -1.91 -3.38 5.48
N ASN A 35 -1.68 -4.35 6.38
CA ASN A 35 -2.34 -4.35 7.68
C ASN A 35 -1.95 -3.11 8.50
N ARG A 36 -0.67 -2.72 8.51
CA ARG A 36 -0.22 -1.50 9.19
C ARG A 36 -0.89 -0.25 8.60
N ALA A 37 -1.05 -0.17 7.29
CA ALA A 37 -1.78 0.92 6.65
C ALA A 37 -3.22 1.01 7.17
N LEU A 38 -3.93 -0.11 7.37
CA LEU A 38 -5.28 -0.13 7.96
C LEU A 38 -5.30 0.34 9.42
N THR A 39 -4.26 0.07 10.21
CA THR A 39 -4.17 0.53 11.61
C THR A 39 -3.93 2.03 11.76
N LEU A 40 -3.50 2.70 10.69
CA LEU A 40 -3.17 4.13 10.66
C LEU A 40 -4.34 4.99 10.15
N GLU A 41 -5.56 4.45 10.20
CA GLU A 41 -6.81 5.15 9.86
C GLU A 41 -6.77 5.81 8.46
N PRO A 42 -6.58 5.03 7.37
CA PRO A 42 -6.57 5.56 6.02
C PRO A 42 -7.94 6.14 5.65
N GLU A 43 -7.98 6.94 4.57
CA GLU A 43 -9.22 7.43 4.00
C GLU A 43 -10.19 6.26 3.71
N LYS A 44 -11.49 6.48 3.93
CA LYS A 44 -12.52 5.43 3.87
C LYS A 44 -12.61 4.75 2.50
N ASP A 45 -12.27 5.47 1.42
CA ASP A 45 -12.26 4.93 0.06
C ASP A 45 -10.98 4.12 -0.25
N VAL A 46 -9.95 4.23 0.58
CA VAL A 46 -8.69 3.49 0.48
C VAL A 46 -8.79 2.14 1.20
N ILE A 47 -9.49 2.07 2.33
CA ILE A 47 -9.73 0.82 3.10
C ILE A 47 -10.10 -0.38 2.20
N PRO A 48 -11.16 -0.33 1.36
CA PRO A 48 -11.55 -1.48 0.55
C PRO A 48 -10.49 -1.88 -0.49
N LYS A 49 -9.65 -0.94 -0.93
CA LYS A 49 -8.53 -1.22 -1.85
C LYS A 49 -7.43 -2.01 -1.14
N ILE A 50 -7.11 -1.64 0.10
CA ILE A 50 -6.11 -2.34 0.92
C ILE A 50 -6.61 -3.73 1.31
N GLU A 51 -7.88 -3.86 1.72
CA GLU A 51 -8.50 -5.16 2.01
C GLU A 51 -8.51 -6.09 0.80
N LEU A 52 -8.76 -5.56 -0.40
CA LEU A 52 -8.68 -6.33 -1.63
C LEU A 52 -7.24 -6.84 -1.89
N LYS A 53 -6.23 -6.00 -1.68
CA LYS A 53 -4.82 -6.40 -1.80
C LYS A 53 -4.46 -7.51 -0.80
N LEU A 54 -4.96 -7.45 0.44
CA LEU A 54 -4.76 -8.50 1.43
C LEU A 54 -5.39 -9.83 1.01
N LYS A 55 -6.56 -9.80 0.36
CA LYS A 55 -7.30 -10.99 -0.05
C LYS A 55 -6.77 -11.59 -1.36
N GLU A 56 -6.52 -10.76 -2.36
CA GLU A 56 -6.26 -11.20 -3.74
C GLU A 56 -4.82 -10.91 -4.19
N GLY A 57 -4.06 -10.14 -3.40
CA GLY A 57 -2.78 -9.62 -3.80
C GLY A 57 -2.86 -8.35 -4.64
N LEU A 58 -1.71 -7.84 -5.08
CA LEU A 58 -1.67 -6.65 -5.92
C LEU A 58 -2.28 -6.95 -7.31
N PRO A 59 -3.32 -6.21 -7.75
CA PRO A 59 -3.91 -6.40 -9.07
C PRO A 59 -2.87 -6.21 -10.17
N LYS A 60 -2.89 -7.10 -11.18
CA LYS A 60 -1.93 -7.07 -12.31
C LYS A 60 -1.97 -5.76 -13.11
N ASP A 61 -3.07 -5.01 -13.02
CA ASP A 61 -3.26 -3.73 -13.72
C ASP A 61 -2.98 -2.49 -12.85
N ALA A 62 -2.67 -2.66 -11.55
CA ALA A 62 -2.31 -1.54 -10.67
C ALA A 62 -1.03 -0.83 -11.15
N ASN A 63 -0.14 -1.56 -11.85
CA ASN A 63 1.12 -1.05 -12.36
C ASN A 63 1.00 -0.31 -13.71
N LYS A 64 -0.17 -0.31 -14.36
CA LYS A 64 -0.38 0.30 -15.70
C LYS A 64 -0.89 1.75 -15.67
N ARG A 65 -1.22 2.32 -14.51
CA ARG A 65 -1.84 3.67 -14.43
C ARG A 65 -0.86 4.85 -14.43
N LYS A 66 0.47 4.62 -14.52
CA LYS A 66 1.50 5.69 -14.59
C LYS A 66 2.09 5.89 -15.99
N GLY A 67 1.34 5.56 -17.04
CA GLY A 67 1.79 5.71 -18.43
C GLY A 67 0.72 6.24 -19.34
N ILE A 68 0.29 7.49 -19.12
CA ILE A 68 -0.21 8.41 -20.16
C ILE A 68 0.19 9.83 -19.75
#